data_AF-A0A1U7NT18-F1
#
_entry.id   AF-A0A1U7NT18-F1
#
_cell.length_a   1.000
_cell.length_b   1.000
_cell.length_c   1.000
_cell.angle_alpha   90.00
_cell.angle_beta   90.00
_cell.angle_gamma   90.00
#
_symmetry.space_group_name_H-M   'P 1'
#
loop_
_entity.id
_entity.type
_entity.pdbx_description
1 polymer ?
#
loop_
_entity_poly.entity_id
_entity_poly.type
_entity_poly.pdbx_seq_one_letter_code
_entity_poly.pdbx_strand_id
1 'polypeptide(L)'
;MKSPGAVEVYLKRAVCLLPPQTRQNVRSELHANLYQTMLDARLEGLDEADAWAASLRQQGSEWGLALNLARVYTLGLVLRVFLVGLALGGAAYAVRGEIHTAPTGQEARP
;
A
#
# COMPACT_ATOMS: atom_id res chain seq x y z
N MET A 1 -3.36 18.95 -21.54
CA MET A 1 -2.61 18.08 -22.46
C MET A 1 -2.96 16.63 -22.14
N LYS A 2 -3.21 15.80 -23.14
CA LYS A 2 -3.62 14.40 -22.94
C LYS A 2 -2.35 13.55 -22.87
N SER A 3 -2.15 12.84 -21.76
CA SER A 3 -1.07 11.86 -21.61
C SER A 3 -1.24 10.72 -22.63
N PRO A 4 -0.14 10.14 -23.13
CA PRO A 4 -0.21 8.95 -23.97
C PRO A 4 -0.90 7.79 -23.24
N GLY A 5 -1.62 6.95 -23.98
CA GLY A 5 -2.33 5.79 -23.38
C GLY A 5 -1.41 4.84 -22.60
N ALA A 6 -0.15 4.71 -23.00
CA ALA A 6 0.86 3.92 -22.28
C ALA A 6 1.12 4.44 -20.87
N VAL A 7 1.15 5.76 -20.67
CA VAL A 7 1.33 6.40 -19.35
C VAL A 7 0.14 6.11 -18.46
N GLU A 8 -1.09 6.20 -18.99
CA GLU A 8 -2.30 5.90 -18.23
C GLU A 8 -2.37 4.44 -17.76
N VAL A 9 -1.94 3.51 -18.61
CA VAL A 9 -1.84 2.07 -18.29
C VAL A 9 -0.77 1.85 -17.21
N TYR A 10 0.40 2.43 -17.37
CA TYR A 10 1.48 2.37 -16.38
C TYR A 10 1.01 2.86 -15.02
N LEU A 11 0.44 4.06 -14.96
CA LEU A 11 -0.08 4.67 -13.74
C LEU A 11 -1.16 3.80 -13.08
N LYS A 12 -2.04 3.20 -13.88
CA LYS A 12 -3.10 2.32 -13.35
C LYS A 12 -2.51 1.07 -12.70
N ARG A 13 -1.47 0.49 -13.29
CA ARG A 13 -0.78 -0.69 -12.76
C ARG A 13 0.08 -0.34 -11.55
N ALA A 14 0.82 0.76 -11.58
CA ALA A 14 1.67 1.21 -10.49
C ALA A 14 0.91 1.44 -9.16
N VAL A 15 -0.34 1.91 -9.22
CA VAL A 15 -1.16 2.16 -8.02
C VAL A 15 -2.15 1.04 -7.69
N CYS A 16 -2.13 -0.08 -8.42
CA CYS A 16 -3.20 -1.08 -8.33
C CYS A 16 -3.29 -1.78 -6.96
N LEU A 17 -2.19 -1.86 -6.22
CA LEU A 17 -2.10 -2.49 -4.90
C LEU A 17 -2.38 -1.52 -3.75
N LEU A 18 -2.60 -0.23 -4.02
CA LEU A 18 -2.84 0.76 -2.98
C LEU A 18 -4.30 0.75 -2.49
N PRO A 19 -4.55 1.20 -1.24
CA PRO A 19 -5.91 1.48 -0.77
C PRO A 19 -6.61 2.54 -1.63
N PRO A 20 -7.93 2.43 -1.89
CA PRO A 20 -8.66 3.35 -2.78
C PRO A 20 -8.49 4.84 -2.43
N GLN A 21 -8.44 5.14 -1.14
CA GLN A 21 -8.30 6.51 -0.61
C GLN A 21 -6.95 7.14 -0.99
N THR A 22 -5.91 6.34 -1.19
CA THR A 22 -4.54 6.80 -1.47
C THR A 22 -4.21 6.77 -2.97
N ARG A 23 -4.94 5.96 -3.75
CA ARG A 23 -4.67 5.76 -5.18
C ARG A 23 -4.64 7.07 -5.97
N GLN A 24 -5.61 7.95 -5.76
CA GLN A 24 -5.73 9.16 -6.56
C GLN A 24 -4.56 10.13 -6.31
N ASN A 25 -4.20 10.33 -5.03
CA ASN A 25 -3.09 11.22 -4.66
C ASN A 25 -1.76 10.68 -5.18
N VAL A 26 -1.48 9.38 -4.97
CA VAL A 26 -0.25 8.77 -5.47
C VAL A 26 -0.22 8.77 -7.00
N ARG A 27 -1.36 8.55 -7.66
CA ARG A 27 -1.46 8.63 -9.12
C ARG A 27 -1.12 10.03 -9.63
N SER A 28 -1.65 11.09 -9.00
CA SER A 28 -1.35 12.47 -9.42
C SER A 28 0.12 12.83 -9.22
N GLU A 29 0.73 12.41 -8.10
CA GLU A 29 2.15 12.66 -7.86
C GLU A 29 3.04 11.90 -8.84
N LEU A 30 2.73 10.62 -9.09
CA LEU A 30 3.47 9.81 -10.05
C LEU A 30 3.33 10.37 -11.47
N HIS A 31 2.14 10.86 -11.84
CA HIS A 31 1.94 11.54 -13.12
C HIS A 31 2.76 12.84 -13.19
N ALA A 32 2.77 13.66 -12.14
CA ALA A 32 3.56 14.89 -12.10
C ALA A 32 5.07 14.60 -12.25
N ASN A 33 5.57 13.56 -11.57
CA ASN A 33 6.95 13.13 -11.70
C ASN A 33 7.29 12.68 -13.14
N LEU A 34 6.46 11.81 -13.74
CA LEU A 34 6.64 11.38 -15.13
C LEU A 34 6.59 12.55 -16.11
N TYR A 35 5.71 13.52 -15.87
CA TYR A 35 5.61 14.72 -16.69
C TYR A 35 6.87 15.57 -16.61
N GLN A 36 7.43 15.75 -15.41
CA GLN A 36 8.68 16.46 -15.23
C GLN A 36 9.84 15.76 -15.96
N THR A 37 9.97 14.44 -15.78
CA THR A 37 11.00 13.65 -16.48
C THR A 37 10.84 13.71 -18.00
N MET A 38 9.60 13.73 -18.50
CA MET A 38 9.33 13.94 -19.93
C MET A 38 9.76 15.33 -20.39
N LEU A 39 9.52 16.38 -19.61
CA LEU A 39 9.99 17.73 -19.94
C LEU A 39 11.52 17.79 -19.97
N ASP A 40 12.19 17.15 -19.03
CA ASP A 40 13.66 17.06 -19.00
C ASP A 40 14.18 16.37 -20.28
N ALA A 41 13.58 15.25 -20.67
CA ALA A 41 13.88 14.54 -21.91
C ALA A 41 13.63 15.40 -23.17
N ARG A 42 12.62 16.28 -23.15
CA ARG A 42 12.40 17.25 -24.25
C ARG A 42 13.47 18.33 -24.31
N LEU A 43 14.03 18.75 -23.17
CA LEU A 43 15.17 19.69 -23.14
C LEU A 43 16.43 19.07 -23.74
N GLU A 44 16.56 17.74 -23.70
CA GLU A 44 17.63 16.98 -24.37
C GLU A 44 17.41 16.81 -25.88
N GLY A 45 16.31 17.35 -26.43
CA GLY A 45 16.03 17.36 -27.87
C GLY A 45 15.18 16.17 -28.35
N LEU A 46 14.66 15.34 -27.44
CA LEU A 46 13.69 14.30 -27.83
C LEU A 46 12.36 14.92 -28.22
N ASP A 47 11.69 14.32 -29.20
CA ASP A 47 10.31 14.64 -29.49
C ASP A 47 9.39 14.22 -28.32
N GLU A 48 8.15 14.68 -28.32
CA GLU A 48 7.24 14.44 -27.20
C GLU A 48 6.93 12.94 -26.99
N ALA A 49 6.82 12.16 -28.06
CA ALA A 49 6.49 10.74 -27.97
C ALA A 49 7.68 9.95 -27.39
N ASP A 50 8.88 10.22 -27.87
CA ASP A 50 10.12 9.61 -27.40
C ASP A 50 10.47 10.05 -25.99
N ALA A 51 10.18 11.31 -25.63
CA ALA A 51 10.36 11.83 -24.27
C ALA A 51 9.44 11.13 -23.27
N TRP A 52 8.17 10.89 -23.62
CA TRP A 52 7.28 10.07 -22.78
C TRP A 52 7.78 8.63 -22.67
N ALA A 53 8.23 8.02 -23.77
CA ALA A 53 8.79 6.67 -23.72
C ALA A 53 10.07 6.62 -22.86
N ALA A 54 10.92 7.64 -22.92
CA ALA A 54 12.11 7.78 -22.09
C ALA A 54 11.75 7.90 -20.61
N SER A 55 10.76 8.75 -20.27
CA SER A 55 10.28 8.90 -18.88
C SER A 55 9.80 7.58 -18.29
N LEU A 56 9.06 6.76 -19.06
CA LEU A 56 8.60 5.45 -18.62
C LEU A 56 9.74 4.44 -18.44
N ARG A 57 10.75 4.46 -19.34
CA ARG A 57 11.94 3.62 -19.21
C ARG A 57 12.74 3.97 -17.96
N GLN A 58 12.88 5.26 -17.65
CA GLN A 58 13.60 5.74 -16.47
C GLN A 58 12.90 5.35 -15.16
N GLN A 59 11.58 5.39 -15.14
CA GLN A 59 10.80 4.96 -13.96
C GLN A 59 10.88 3.45 -13.70
N GLY A 60 11.14 2.65 -14.73
CA GLY A 60 11.33 1.21 -14.62
C GLY A 60 10.03 0.43 -14.44
N SER A 61 10.13 -0.75 -13.81
CA SER A 61 9.03 -1.72 -13.75
C SER A 61 7.84 -1.24 -12.91
N GLU A 62 6.67 -1.21 -13.53
CA GLU A 62 5.37 -0.90 -12.89
C GLU A 62 5.06 -1.83 -11.70
N TRP A 63 5.43 -3.11 -11.78
CA TRP A 63 5.18 -4.08 -10.71
C TRP A 63 6.12 -3.91 -9.53
N GLY A 64 7.40 -3.60 -9.81
CA GLY A 64 8.36 -3.28 -8.77
C GLY A 64 7.94 -2.04 -7.98
N LEU A 65 7.47 -1.02 -8.69
CA LEU A 65 6.92 0.19 -8.08
C LEU A 65 5.64 -0.10 -7.27
N ALA A 66 4.69 -0.86 -7.84
CA ALA A 66 3.45 -1.21 -7.15
C ALA A 66 3.68 -1.97 -5.85
N LEU A 67 4.60 -2.93 -5.84
CA LEU A 67 4.95 -3.70 -4.64
C LEU A 67 5.61 -2.82 -3.58
N ASN A 68 6.53 -1.94 -3.97
CA ASN A 68 7.18 -1.01 -3.04
C ASN A 68 6.17 -0.01 -2.45
N LEU A 69 5.29 0.54 -3.27
CA LEU A 69 4.20 1.42 -2.82
C LEU A 69 3.27 0.66 -1.86
N ALA A 70 2.84 -0.55 -2.22
CA ALA A 70 2.01 -1.37 -1.34
C ALA A 70 2.70 -1.60 0.02
N ARG A 71 3.99 -1.95 0.02
CA ARG A 71 4.78 -2.14 1.24
C ARG A 71 4.75 -0.90 2.13
N VAL A 72 5.06 0.27 1.56
CA VAL A 72 5.12 1.54 2.33
C VAL A 72 3.75 1.92 2.90
N TYR A 73 2.69 1.83 2.10
CA TYR A 73 1.36 2.27 2.50
C TYR A 73 0.58 1.26 3.36
N THR A 74 0.95 -0.02 3.36
CA THR A 74 0.25 -1.06 4.14
C THR A 74 0.97 -1.46 5.43
N LEU A 75 2.26 -1.14 5.60
CA LEU A 75 3.03 -1.54 6.78
C LEU A 75 2.38 -1.11 8.10
N GLY A 76 1.91 0.14 8.16
CA GLY A 76 1.23 0.68 9.33
C GLY A 76 -0.11 -0.01 9.63
N LEU A 77 -0.84 -0.43 8.59
CA LEU A 77 -2.09 -1.18 8.75
C LEU A 77 -1.82 -2.58 9.28
N VAL A 78 -0.84 -3.28 8.70
CA VAL A 78 -0.44 -4.63 9.14
C VAL A 78 -0.06 -4.62 10.62
N LEU A 79 0.74 -3.63 11.04
CA LEU A 79 1.12 -3.49 12.45
C LEU A 79 -0.08 -3.26 13.35
N ARG A 80 -1.02 -2.38 12.97
CA ARG A 80 -2.24 -2.12 13.75
C ARG A 80 -3.11 -3.36 13.88
N VAL A 81 -3.33 -4.10 12.79
CA VAL A 81 -4.10 -5.35 12.80
C VAL A 81 -3.44 -6.38 13.69
N PHE A 82 -2.11 -6.51 13.62
CA PHE A 82 -1.36 -7.41 14.48
C PHE A 82 -1.51 -7.06 15.96
N LEU A 83 -1.39 -5.78 16.33
CA LEU A 83 -1.55 -5.32 17.70
C LEU A 83 -2.98 -5.56 18.24
N VAL A 84 -4.00 -5.28 17.42
CA VAL A 84 -5.41 -5.53 17.80
C VAL A 84 -5.67 -7.02 17.95
N GLY A 85 -5.16 -7.85 17.04
CA GLY A 85 -5.27 -9.30 17.12
C GLY A 85 -4.59 -9.87 18.37
N LEU A 86 -3.41 -9.35 18.72
CA LEU A 86 -2.69 -9.74 19.92
C LEU A 86 -3.44 -9.32 21.20
N ALA A 87 -4.01 -8.11 21.23
CA ALA A 87 -4.81 -7.65 22.36
C ALA A 87 -6.09 -8.50 22.55
N LEU A 88 -6.80 -8.81 21.47
CA LEU A 88 -8.01 -9.65 21.50
C LEU A 88 -7.68 -11.11 21.85
N GLY A 89 -6.61 -11.66 21.29
CA GLY A 89 -6.14 -13.02 21.60
C GLY A 89 -5.66 -13.15 23.05
N GLY A 90 -4.96 -12.13 23.57
CA GLY A 90 -4.55 -12.06 24.97
C GLY A 90 -5.74 -11.97 25.92
N ALA A 91 -6.74 -11.14 25.60
CA ALA A 91 -7.97 -11.04 26.38
C ALA A 91 -8.75 -12.37 26.41
N ALA A 92 -8.87 -13.06 25.28
CA ALA A 92 -9.53 -14.36 25.21
C ALA A 92 -8.81 -15.44 26.05
N TYR A 93 -7.47 -15.41 26.10
CA TYR A 93 -6.69 -16.33 26.92
C TYR A 93 -6.85 -16.04 28.43
N ALA A 94 -6.92 -14.77 28.83
CA ALA A 94 -7.15 -14.37 30.22
C ALA A 94 -8.54 -14.80 30.74
N VAL A 95 -9.60 -14.58 29.95
CA VAL A 95 -10.97 -15.02 30.31
C VAL A 95 -11.06 -16.54 30.44
N ARG A 96 -10.38 -17.29 29.57
CA ARG A 96 -10.33 -18.76 29.68
C ARG A 96 -9.57 -19.24 30.92
N GLY A 97 -8.53 -18.52 31.32
CA GLY A 97 -7.79 -18.76 32.55
C GLY A 97 -8.66 -18.62 33.80
N GLU A 98 -9.43 -17.53 33.90
CA GLU A 98 -10.33 -17.28 35.04
C GLU A 98 -11.42 -18.34 35.20
N ILE A 99 -12.01 -18.80 34.08
CA ILE A 99 -13.06 -19.84 34.09
C ILE A 99 -12.50 -21.21 34.53
N HIS A 100 -11.24 -21.53 34.24
CA HIS A 100 -10.63 -22.79 34.68
C HIS A 100 -10.08 -22.75 36.11
N THR A 101 -9.88 -21.57 36.69
CA THR A 101 -9.39 -21.44 38.07
C THR A 101 -10.48 -21.20 39.11
N ALA A 102 -11.75 -21.06 38.72
CA ALA A 102 -12.85 -21.00 39.68
C ALA A 102 -12.99 -22.35 40.41
N PRO A 103 -12.62 -22.46 41.71
CA PRO A 103 -12.87 -23.66 42.45
C PRO A 103 -14.38 -23.72 42.69
N THR A 104 -15.05 -24.74 42.17
CA THR A 104 -16.36 -25.14 42.67
C THR A 104 -16.20 -25.45 44.16
N GLY A 105 -16.48 -24.47 45.00
CA GLY A 105 -16.66 -24.66 46.43
C GLY A 105 -17.79 -25.66 46.63
N GLN A 106 -17.41 -26.91 46.85
CA GLN A 106 -18.29 -27.95 47.37
C GLN A 106 -18.80 -27.47 48.73
N GLU A 107 -20.00 -26.90 48.77
CA GLU A 107 -20.79 -26.85 50.00
C GLU A 107 -21.23 -28.28 50.33
N ALA A 108 -20.36 -29.02 51.02
CA ALA A 108 -20.78 -30.12 51.87
C ALA A 108 -21.42 -29.48 53.12
N ARG A 109 -22.73 -29.67 53.30
CA ARG A 109 -23.37 -29.46 54.59
C ARG A 109 -24.01 -30.77 55.09
N PRO A 110 -23.93 -31.02 56.42
CA PRO A 110 -24.26 -32.29 57.06
C PRO A 110 -25.76 -32.60 57.10
#